data_AF-A0A7S3UMI0-F1
#
_entry.id   AF-A0A7S3UMI0-F1
#
_cell.length_a   1.000
_cell.length_b   1.000
_cell.length_c   1.000
_cell.angle_alpha   90.00
_cell.angle_beta   90.00
_cell.angle_gamma   90.00
#
_symmetry.space_group_name_H-M   'P 1'
#
loop_
_entity.id
_entity.type
_entity.pdbx_description
1 polymer ?
#
loop_
_entity_poly.entity_id
_entity_poly.type
_entity_poly.pdbx_seq_one_letter_code
_entity_poly.pdbx_strand_id
1 'polypeptide(L)'
;LANQFCNALRDSNLGHFWSSPRNRAHLTELGLIDDMGNLIDLDQYRRKFHVIEKELKHADAAERIREREKERRAVDAAIIAKRVEAQERRMVELRKLKEHRRRCQEELRARRELQKCPRL
;
A
#
# COMPACT_ATOMS: atom_id res chain seq x y z
N LEU A 1 6.23 31.91 -27.58
CA LEU A 1 5.26 32.81 -28.25
C LEU A 1 4.00 32.01 -28.49
N ALA A 2 3.17 31.82 -27.47
CA ALA A 2 1.97 31.01 -27.58
C ALA A 2 0.84 31.89 -28.11
N ASN A 3 0.20 31.44 -29.19
CA ASN A 3 -1.03 32.01 -29.74
C ASN A 3 -1.99 32.37 -28.61
N GLN A 4 -2.19 33.67 -28.38
CA GLN A 4 -3.45 34.16 -27.83
C GLN A 4 -4.51 33.80 -28.87
N PHE A 5 -5.12 32.64 -28.71
CA PHE A 5 -6.35 32.33 -29.44
C PHE A 5 -7.32 33.48 -29.17
N CYS A 6 -7.71 34.21 -30.22
CA CYS A 6 -8.85 35.11 -30.18
C CYS A 6 -10.04 34.28 -29.71
N ASN A 7 -10.30 34.29 -28.41
CA ASN A 7 -11.43 33.60 -27.85
C ASN A 7 -12.64 34.47 -28.19
N ALA A 8 -13.33 34.14 -29.28
CA ALA A 8 -14.43 34.94 -29.84
C ALA A 8 -15.58 35.18 -28.84
N LEU A 9 -15.66 34.34 -27.80
CA LEU A 9 -16.60 34.47 -26.69
C LEU A 9 -16.23 35.58 -25.70
N ARG A 10 -14.97 36.02 -25.69
CA ARG A 10 -14.46 37.16 -24.90
C ARG A 10 -14.39 38.45 -25.71
N ASP A 11 -14.75 38.42 -26.99
CA ASP A 11 -14.79 39.60 -27.84
C ASP A 11 -16.04 40.45 -27.51
N SER A 12 -15.80 41.70 -27.07
CA SER A 12 -16.86 42.65 -26.74
C SER A 12 -17.75 42.97 -27.94
N ASN A 13 -17.20 42.96 -29.15
CA ASN A 13 -17.94 43.30 -30.37
C ASN A 13 -18.93 42.20 -30.77
N LEU A 14 -18.69 40.96 -30.32
CA LEU A 14 -19.56 39.81 -30.58
C LEU A 14 -20.55 39.55 -29.44
N GLY A 15 -20.53 40.33 -28.36
CA GLY A 15 -21.39 40.13 -27.19
C GLY A 15 -22.89 40.08 -27.52
N HIS A 16 -23.35 40.90 -28.47
CA HIS A 16 -24.75 40.88 -28.92
C HIS A 16 -25.12 39.60 -29.67
N PHE A 17 -24.19 39.03 -30.45
CA PHE A 17 -24.40 37.77 -31.18
C PHE A 17 -24.54 36.59 -30.22
N TRP A 18 -23.71 36.56 -29.17
CA TRP A 18 -23.75 35.52 -28.14
C TRP A 18 -24.93 35.67 -27.16
N SER A 19 -25.49 36.88 -27.06
CA SER A 19 -26.66 37.16 -26.22
C SER A 19 -28.01 36.72 -26.83
N SER A 20 -28.01 36.29 -28.10
CA SER A 20 -29.21 35.75 -28.75
C SER A 20 -29.73 34.51 -27.98
N PRO A 21 -31.05 34.38 -27.71
CA PRO A 21 -31.61 33.29 -26.92
C PRO A 21 -31.23 31.90 -27.42
N ARG A 22 -31.15 31.73 -28.75
CA ARG A 22 -30.76 30.47 -29.39
C ARG A 22 -29.29 30.12 -29.12
N ASN A 23 -28.40 31.10 -29.27
CA ASN A 23 -26.97 30.91 -29.04
C ASN A 23 -26.68 30.73 -27.55
N ARG A 24 -27.38 31.47 -26.69
CA ARG A 24 -27.29 31.33 -25.23
C ARG A 24 -27.69 29.92 -24.79
N ALA A 25 -28.84 29.41 -25.23
CA ALA A 25 -29.26 28.04 -24.91
C ALA A 25 -28.19 27.00 -25.30
N HIS A 26 -27.61 27.15 -26.50
CA HIS A 26 -26.55 26.26 -26.97
C HIS A 26 -25.24 26.39 -26.19
N LEU A 27 -24.83 27.61 -25.82
CA LEU A 27 -23.63 27.85 -25.01
C LEU A 27 -23.79 27.36 -23.57
N THR A 28 -25.00 27.44 -23.01
CA THR A 28 -25.34 26.88 -21.69
C THR A 28 -25.29 25.36 -21.71
N GLU A 29 -25.85 24.72 -22.75
CA GLU A 29 -25.77 23.27 -22.95
C GLU A 29 -24.31 22.78 -23.04
N LEU A 30 -23.44 23.56 -23.69
CA LEU A 30 -22.01 23.28 -23.78
C LEU A 30 -21.22 23.60 -22.49
N GLY A 31 -21.85 24.19 -21.47
CA GLY A 31 -21.18 24.57 -20.22
C GLY A 31 -20.15 25.68 -20.38
N LEU A 32 -20.28 26.50 -21.43
CA LEU A 32 -19.40 27.65 -21.70
C LEU A 32 -19.86 28.91 -20.97
N ILE A 33 -21.15 28.97 -20.63
CA ILE A 33 -21.75 30.04 -19.87
C ILE A 33 -22.58 29.47 -18.71
N ASP A 34 -22.66 30.25 -17.63
CA ASP A 34 -23.49 30.00 -16.44
C ASP A 34 -24.97 30.30 -16.74
N ASP A 35 -25.88 29.82 -15.88
CA ASP A 35 -27.32 30.09 -15.91
C ASP A 35 -27.64 31.59 -15.92
N MET A 36 -26.77 32.42 -15.34
CA MET A 36 -26.84 33.88 -15.35
C MET A 36 -26.26 34.51 -16.64
N GLY A 37 -25.70 33.70 -17.54
CA GLY A 37 -25.14 34.12 -18.83
C GLY A 37 -23.68 34.59 -18.77
N ASN A 38 -22.97 34.37 -17.66
CA ASN A 38 -21.55 34.71 -17.52
C ASN A 38 -20.66 33.65 -18.17
N LEU A 39 -19.54 34.06 -18.77
CA LEU A 39 -18.59 33.13 -19.38
C LEU A 39 -17.82 32.34 -18.31
N ILE A 40 -17.78 31.03 -18.44
CA ILE A 40 -17.07 30.11 -17.55
C ILE A 40 -15.61 30.01 -18.00
N ASP A 41 -14.66 30.28 -17.10
CA ASP A 41 -13.22 30.15 -17.39
C ASP A 41 -12.75 28.68 -17.31
N LEU A 42 -12.92 27.95 -18.42
CA LEU A 42 -12.54 26.54 -18.52
C LEU A 42 -11.07 26.28 -18.19
N ASP A 43 -10.16 27.20 -18.51
CA ASP A 43 -8.73 26.99 -18.25
C ASP A 43 -8.43 26.93 -16.74
N GLN A 44 -9.18 27.67 -15.92
CA GLN A 44 -9.07 27.57 -14.47
C GLN A 44 -9.50 26.18 -13.99
N TYR A 45 -10.62 25.65 -14.50
CA TYR A 45 -11.08 24.31 -14.17
C TYR A 45 -10.11 23.23 -14.63
N ARG A 46 -9.57 23.33 -15.85
CA ARG A 46 -8.59 22.38 -16.39
C ARG A 46 -7.34 22.29 -15.52
N ARG A 47 -6.85 23.43 -15.00
CA ARG A 47 -5.72 23.44 -14.06
C ARG A 47 -6.08 22.74 -12.75
N LYS A 48 -7.27 23.00 -12.18
CA LYS A 48 -7.75 22.33 -10.96
C LYS A 48 -7.88 20.82 -11.17
N PHE A 49 -8.51 20.39 -12.27
CA PHE A 49 -8.63 18.98 -12.64
C PHE A 49 -7.26 18.32 -12.77
N HIS A 50 -6.29 18.98 -13.41
CA HIS A 50 -4.95 18.44 -13.56
C HIS A 50 -4.25 18.19 -12.21
N VAL A 51 -4.42 19.09 -11.23
CA VAL A 51 -3.88 18.90 -9.88
C VAL A 51 -4.54 17.71 -9.21
N ILE A 52 -5.87 17.61 -9.25
CA ILE A 52 -6.62 16.50 -8.66
C ILE A 52 -6.19 15.15 -9.27
N GLU A 53 -6.09 15.07 -10.60
CA GLU A 53 -5.62 13.86 -11.29
C GLU A 53 -4.22 13.46 -10.85
N LYS A 54 -3.32 14.44 -10.66
CA LYS A 54 -1.96 14.18 -10.19
C LYS A 54 -1.95 13.66 -8.75
N GLU A 55 -2.77 14.25 -7.88
CA GLU A 55 -2.91 13.83 -6.48
C GLU A 55 -3.49 12.42 -6.37
N LEU A 56 -4.52 12.09 -7.15
CA LEU A 56 -5.09 10.74 -7.22
C LEU A 56 -4.06 9.71 -7.68
N LYS A 57 -3.33 9.99 -8.77
CA LYS A 57 -2.26 9.09 -9.25
C LYS A 57 -1.17 8.88 -8.19
N HIS A 58 -0.84 9.92 -7.43
CA HIS A 58 0.14 9.82 -6.36
C HIS A 58 -0.41 8.99 -5.18
N ALA A 59 -1.67 9.17 -4.82
CA ALA A 59 -2.34 8.39 -3.78
C ALA A 59 -2.38 6.90 -4.14
N ASP A 60 -2.79 6.57 -5.37
CA ASP A 60 -2.82 5.19 -5.89
C ASP A 60 -1.43 4.55 -5.86
N ALA A 61 -0.39 5.29 -6.26
CA ALA A 61 0.99 4.80 -6.23
C ALA A 61 1.45 4.54 -4.79
N ALA A 62 1.13 5.43 -3.86
CA ALA A 62 1.47 5.28 -2.45
C ALA A 62 0.76 4.07 -1.81
N GLU A 63 -0.51 3.84 -2.15
CA GLU A 63 -1.27 2.69 -1.67
C GLU A 63 -0.68 1.37 -2.17
N ARG A 64 -0.37 1.28 -3.48
CA ARG A 64 0.31 0.09 -4.05
C ARG A 64 1.65 -0.21 -3.38
N ILE A 65 2.41 0.81 -3.00
CA ILE A 65 3.66 0.63 -2.25
C ILE A 65 3.37 0.06 -0.86
N ARG A 66 2.39 0.63 -0.13
CA ARG A 66 2.00 0.16 1.20
C ARG A 66 1.53 -1.29 1.19
N GLU A 67 0.75 -1.70 0.18
CA GLU A 67 0.30 -3.09 0.04
C GLU A 67 1.48 -4.05 -0.17
N ARG A 68 2.40 -3.71 -1.07
CA ARG A 68 3.62 -4.50 -1.31
C ARG A 68 4.50 -4.60 -0.06
N GLU A 69 4.64 -3.51 0.69
CA GLU A 69 5.38 -3.54 1.96
C GLU A 69 4.70 -4.42 3.01
N LYS A 70 3.36 -4.36 3.11
CA LYS A 70 2.59 -5.21 4.02
C LYS A 70 2.77 -6.69 3.68
N GLU A 71 2.71 -7.04 2.40
CA GLU A 71 2.96 -8.41 1.93
C GLU A 71 4.38 -8.87 2.27
N ARG A 72 5.40 -8.04 1.97
CA ARG A 72 6.79 -8.34 2.33
C ARG A 72 6.98 -8.58 3.83
N ARG A 73 6.41 -7.70 4.67
CA ARG A 73 6.48 -7.84 6.13
C ARG A 73 5.82 -9.13 6.61
N ALA A 74 4.71 -9.53 6.00
CA ALA A 74 4.04 -10.79 6.34
C ALA A 74 4.91 -12.00 6.00
N VAL A 75 5.56 -11.99 4.82
CA VAL A 75 6.51 -13.04 4.40
C VAL A 75 7.72 -13.10 5.35
N ASP A 76 8.33 -11.95 5.65
CA ASP A 76 9.49 -11.88 6.55
C ASP A 76 9.14 -12.39 7.95
N ALA A 77 7.97 -12.00 8.48
CA ALA A 77 7.48 -12.49 9.76
C ALA A 77 7.28 -14.01 9.75
N ALA A 78 6.74 -14.58 8.67
CA ALA A 78 6.58 -16.03 8.54
C ALA A 78 7.93 -16.77 8.49
N ILE A 79 8.92 -16.20 7.80
CA ILE A 79 10.29 -16.76 7.75
C ILE A 79 10.90 -16.77 9.15
N ILE A 80 10.83 -15.65 9.88
CA ILE A 80 11.36 -15.55 11.24
C ILE A 80 10.66 -16.55 12.16
N ALA A 81 9.33 -16.64 12.10
CA ALA A 81 8.56 -17.59 12.90
C ALA A 81 9.00 -19.04 12.62
N LYS A 82 9.20 -19.40 11.35
CA LYS A 82 9.68 -20.75 10.98
C LYS A 82 11.10 -21.03 11.47
N ARG A 83 11.98 -20.03 11.46
CA ARG A 83 13.34 -20.15 12.01
C ARG A 83 13.32 -20.39 13.51
N VAL A 84 12.51 -19.61 14.23
CA VAL A 84 12.33 -19.77 15.69
C VAL A 84 11.78 -21.15 16.00
N GLU A 85 10.71 -21.57 15.33
CA GLU A 85 10.11 -22.90 15.49
C GLU A 85 11.13 -24.02 15.26
N ALA A 86 11.95 -23.93 14.21
CA ALA A 86 12.98 -24.93 13.92
C ALA A 86 14.07 -24.95 15.00
N GLN A 87 14.46 -23.79 15.53
CA GLN A 87 15.44 -23.68 16.61
C GLN A 87 14.89 -24.27 17.92
N GLU A 88 13.64 -23.99 18.26
CA GLU A 88 12.98 -24.54 19.44
C GLU A 88 12.89 -26.08 19.36
N ARG A 89 12.49 -26.63 18.21
CA ARG A 89 12.49 -28.08 17.97
C ARG A 89 13.87 -28.69 18.20
N ARG A 90 14.93 -28.08 17.66
CA ARG A 90 16.31 -28.54 17.89
C ARG A 90 16.69 -28.51 19.37
N MET A 91 16.32 -27.46 20.09
CA MET A 91 16.59 -27.34 21.52
C MET A 91 15.89 -28.42 22.34
N VAL A 92 14.64 -28.75 21.99
CA VAL A 92 13.89 -29.86 22.61
C VAL A 92 14.60 -31.19 22.37
N GLU A 93 15.00 -31.49 21.14
CA GLU A 93 15.71 -32.72 20.80
C GLU A 93 17.06 -32.84 21.52
N LEU A 94 17.82 -31.74 21.61
CA LEU A 94 19.06 -31.69 22.38
C LEU A 94 18.84 -31.93 23.88
N ARG A 95 17.76 -31.40 24.46
CA ARG A 95 17.39 -31.66 25.85
C ARG A 95 17.07 -33.14 26.08
N LYS A 96 16.27 -33.75 25.20
CA LYS A 96 15.97 -35.20 25.25
C LYS A 96 17.23 -36.04 25.18
N LEU A 97 18.16 -35.72 24.28
CA LEU A 97 19.42 -36.45 24.13
C LEU A 97 20.30 -36.32 25.39
N LYS A 98 20.39 -35.12 25.97
CA LYS A 98 21.13 -34.90 27.22
C LYS A 98 20.52 -35.68 28.39
N GLU A 99 19.20 -35.65 28.52
CA GLU A 99 18.44 -36.39 29.53
C GLU A 99 18.68 -37.90 29.40
N HIS A 100 18.60 -38.44 28.18
CA HIS A 100 18.88 -39.85 27.90
C HIS A 100 20.31 -40.24 28.28
N ARG A 101 21.31 -39.43 27.89
CA ARG A 101 22.71 -39.66 28.27
C ARG A 101 22.92 -39.66 29.78
N ARG A 102 22.26 -38.73 30.49
CA ARG A 102 22.31 -38.67 31.96
C ARG A 102 21.77 -39.97 32.57
N ARG A 103 20.59 -40.42 32.14
CA ARG A 103 19.96 -41.66 32.64
C ARG A 103 20.84 -42.89 32.40
N CYS A 104 21.38 -43.06 31.19
CA CYS A 104 22.29 -44.17 30.90
C CYS A 104 23.55 -44.14 31.79
N GLN A 105 24.10 -42.95 32.08
CA GLN A 105 25.23 -42.82 32.98
C GLN A 105 24.86 -43.19 34.43
N GLU A 106 23.70 -42.75 34.90
CA GLU A 106 23.17 -43.10 36.23
C GLU A 106 22.95 -44.61 36.36
N GLU A 107 22.33 -45.25 35.36
CA GLU A 107 22.15 -46.72 35.32
C GLU A 107 23.47 -47.48 35.32
N LEU A 108 24.46 -47.02 34.53
CA LEU A 108 25.78 -47.64 34.51
C LEU A 108 26.52 -47.49 35.85
N ARG A 109 26.39 -46.34 36.52
CA ARG A 109 26.94 -46.12 37.86
C ARG A 109 26.27 -47.04 38.88
N ALA A 110 24.93 -47.08 38.90
CA ALA A 110 24.17 -47.96 39.79
C ALA A 110 24.52 -49.44 39.58
N ARG A 111 24.64 -49.89 38.32
CA ARG A 111 25.09 -51.26 37.98
C ARG A 111 26.49 -51.56 38.53
N ARG A 112 27.44 -50.62 38.39
CA ARG A 112 28.79 -50.77 38.93
C ARG A 112 28.80 -50.83 40.46
N GLU A 113 27.95 -50.06 41.12
CA GLU A 113 27.82 -50.08 42.58
C GLU A 113 27.22 -51.40 43.09
N LEU A 114 26.17 -51.91 42.44
CA LEU A 114 25.60 -53.24 42.71
C LEU A 114 26.61 -54.37 42.54
N GLN A 115 27.50 -54.27 41.55
CA GLN A 115 28.55 -55.27 41.32
C GLN A 115 29.66 -55.25 42.37
N LYS A 116 29.84 -54.14 43.10
CA LYS A 116 30.85 -53.99 44.15
C LYS A 116 30.39 -54.50 45.52
N CYS A 117 29.10 -54.71 45.74
CA CYS A 117 28.58 -55.39 46.92
C CYS A 117 28.63 -56.91 46.68
N PRO A 118 29.53 -57.67 47.34
CA PRO A 118 29.50 -59.13 47.26
C PRO A 118 28.21 -59.59 47.95
N ARG A 119 27.47 -60.51 47.31
CA ARG A 119 26.33 -61.17 47.93
C ARG A 119 26.81 -61.83 49.23
N LEU A 120 26.20 -61.43 50.36
CA LEU A 120 26.32 -62.10 51.66
C LEU A 120 25.77 -63.52 51.58
#